data_AF-A0A242P5P9-F1
#
_entry.id   AF-A0A242P5P9-F1
#
_cell.length_a   1.000
_cell.length_b   1.000
_cell.length_c   1.000
_cell.angle_alpha   90.00
_cell.angle_beta   90.00
_cell.angle_gamma   90.00
#
_symmetry.space_group_name_H-M   'P 1'
#
loop_
_entity.id
_entity.type
_entity.pdbx_description
1 polymer ?
#
loop_
_entity_poly.entity_id
_entity_poly.type
_entity_poly.pdbx_seq_one_letter_code
_entity_poly.pdbx_strand_id
1 'polypeptide(L)'
;MSKVPALQRTIKILNFISSKGRCSAAEIINNLQIPKSSAYLLLEELKSYQFIKQDQNGDYFLWIKLVELGELASNCFDIREIAKKHLARLTNNTGLLTHLGILDNKTAYYILKCESHSTISVRSYVGKQVSLYRSGVGKCLLAFQPSEKISEIVNQFSFEQKTANTIMSISSLHTELAKIRQQGCSFDNEEDYINIRCIAAPIFNAQNNIAAAISAVGTTFQITDHVLPEITIKIKECAKDISKELGCLMYE
;
A
#
# COMPACT_ATOMS: atom_id res chain seq x y z
N MET A 1 17.62 -7.24 -28.42
CA MET A 1 16.81 -8.29 -27.78
C MET A 1 15.76 -8.76 -28.77
N SER A 2 15.68 -10.07 -29.06
CA SER A 2 14.62 -10.61 -29.93
C SER A 2 13.27 -10.42 -29.23
N LYS A 3 12.34 -9.74 -29.90
CA LYS A 3 10.96 -9.63 -29.39
C LYS A 3 10.29 -10.97 -29.62
N VAL A 4 9.76 -11.60 -28.57
CA VAL A 4 8.92 -12.81 -28.64
C VAL A 4 7.46 -12.36 -28.77
N PRO A 5 6.88 -12.25 -29.98
CA PRO A 5 5.64 -11.50 -30.18
C PRO A 5 4.44 -12.19 -29.56
N ALA A 6 4.44 -13.53 -29.52
CA ALA A 6 3.38 -14.31 -28.89
C ALA A 6 3.27 -14.00 -27.39
N LEU A 7 4.38 -14.04 -26.65
CA LEU A 7 4.41 -13.72 -25.21
C LEU A 7 3.90 -12.29 -24.94
N GLN A 8 4.35 -11.31 -25.72
CA GLN A 8 3.90 -9.92 -25.57
C GLN A 8 2.39 -9.77 -25.79
N ARG A 9 1.84 -10.49 -26.77
CA ARG A 9 0.40 -10.50 -27.06
C ARG A 9 -0.39 -11.16 -25.94
N THR A 10 0.09 -12.30 -25.42
CA THR A 10 -0.53 -12.99 -24.29
C THR A 10 -0.66 -12.09 -23.06
N ILE A 11 0.42 -11.39 -22.68
CA ILE A 11 0.41 -10.46 -21.54
C ILE A 11 -0.60 -9.31 -21.78
N LYS A 12 -0.63 -8.75 -22.99
CA LYS A 12 -1.59 -7.69 -23.35
C LYS A 12 -3.03 -8.16 -23.26
N ILE A 13 -3.33 -9.39 -23.71
CA ILE A 13 -4.67 -9.98 -23.63
C ILE A 13 -5.11 -10.10 -22.16
N LEU A 14 -4.27 -10.71 -21.30
CA LEU A 14 -4.59 -10.86 -19.88
C LEU A 14 -4.83 -9.52 -19.18
N ASN A 15 -3.98 -8.52 -19.44
CA ASN A 15 -4.13 -7.19 -18.87
C ASN A 15 -5.39 -6.47 -19.36
N PHE A 16 -5.72 -6.62 -20.65
CA PHE A 16 -6.95 -6.04 -21.20
C PHE A 16 -8.20 -6.63 -20.53
N ILE A 17 -8.29 -7.97 -20.44
CA ILE A 17 -9.38 -8.66 -19.75
C ILE A 17 -9.43 -8.24 -18.28
N SER A 18 -8.28 -8.13 -17.60
CA SER A 18 -8.22 -7.65 -16.20
C SER A 18 -8.81 -6.26 -16.03
N SER A 19 -8.56 -5.34 -16.98
CA SER A 19 -9.04 -3.96 -16.90
C SER A 19 -10.51 -3.80 -17.30
N LYS A 20 -10.97 -4.61 -18.26
CA LYS A 20 -12.31 -4.49 -18.86
C LYS A 20 -13.34 -5.38 -18.17
N GLY A 21 -12.91 -6.48 -17.57
CA GLY A 21 -13.76 -7.59 -17.15
C GLY A 21 -14.03 -8.56 -18.29
N ARG A 22 -15.24 -9.12 -18.33
CA ARG A 22 -15.68 -10.04 -19.41
C ARG A 22 -15.65 -9.31 -20.76
N CYS A 23 -15.06 -9.92 -21.79
CA CYS A 23 -15.02 -9.32 -23.13
C CYS A 23 -14.91 -10.36 -24.25
N SER A 24 -15.43 -10.00 -25.41
CA SER A 24 -15.44 -10.84 -26.61
C SER A 24 -14.08 -10.87 -27.32
N ALA A 25 -13.85 -11.90 -28.15
CA ALA A 25 -12.64 -11.95 -28.99
C ALA A 25 -12.51 -10.74 -29.94
N ALA A 26 -13.64 -10.21 -30.43
CA ALA A 26 -13.66 -9.05 -31.31
C ALA A 26 -13.15 -7.78 -30.60
N GLU A 27 -13.55 -7.57 -29.35
CA GLU A 27 -13.05 -6.46 -28.53
C GLU A 27 -11.56 -6.57 -28.29
N ILE A 28 -11.06 -7.77 -27.96
CA ILE A 28 -9.63 -8.02 -27.74
C ILE A 28 -8.82 -7.71 -29.01
N ILE A 29 -9.26 -8.22 -30.17
CA ILE A 29 -8.58 -8.02 -31.46
C ILE A 29 -8.52 -6.54 -31.83
N ASN A 30 -9.66 -5.85 -31.73
CA ASN A 30 -9.78 -4.45 -32.14
C ASN A 30 -9.01 -3.50 -31.22
N ASN A 31 -9.04 -3.72 -29.90
CA ASN A 31 -8.34 -2.84 -28.96
C ASN A 31 -6.83 -3.08 -28.94
N LEU A 32 -6.38 -4.34 -29.10
CA LEU A 32 -4.96 -4.67 -29.00
C LEU A 32 -4.24 -4.71 -30.34
N GLN A 33 -4.96 -4.56 -31.46
CA GLN A 33 -4.43 -4.59 -32.83
C GLN A 33 -3.64 -5.88 -33.10
N ILE A 34 -4.16 -7.02 -32.60
CA ILE A 34 -3.56 -8.35 -32.77
C ILE A 34 -4.19 -9.02 -34.00
N PRO A 35 -3.41 -9.60 -34.92
CA PRO A 35 -3.97 -10.35 -36.06
C PRO A 35 -4.95 -11.42 -35.60
N LYS A 36 -6.11 -11.51 -36.26
CA LYS A 36 -7.23 -12.40 -35.89
C LYS A 36 -6.78 -13.84 -35.64
N SER A 37 -6.02 -14.44 -36.57
CA SER A 37 -5.49 -15.81 -36.44
C SER A 37 -4.62 -16.00 -35.19
N SER A 38 -3.75 -15.03 -34.89
CA SER A 38 -2.89 -15.06 -33.70
C SER A 38 -3.70 -14.88 -32.40
N ALA A 39 -4.73 -14.04 -32.40
CA ALA A 39 -5.54 -13.82 -31.21
C ALA A 39 -6.32 -15.09 -30.82
N TYR A 40 -6.99 -15.74 -31.77
CA TYR A 40 -7.74 -16.97 -31.49
C TYR A 40 -6.83 -18.11 -31.01
N LEU A 41 -5.65 -18.30 -31.62
CA LEU A 41 -4.69 -19.30 -31.14
C LEU A 41 -4.27 -19.03 -29.69
N LEU A 42 -3.95 -17.77 -29.34
CA LEU A 42 -3.57 -17.41 -27.98
C LEU A 42 -4.72 -17.56 -26.97
N LEU A 43 -5.95 -17.24 -27.37
CA LEU A 43 -7.14 -17.42 -26.52
C LEU A 43 -7.41 -18.90 -26.25
N GLU A 44 -7.29 -19.76 -27.26
CA GLU A 44 -7.43 -21.21 -27.09
C GLU A 44 -6.33 -21.78 -26.16
N GLU A 45 -5.07 -21.37 -26.34
CA GLU A 45 -3.98 -21.78 -25.45
C GLU A 45 -4.21 -21.27 -24.01
N LEU A 46 -4.56 -20.00 -23.81
CA LEU A 46 -4.84 -19.46 -22.47
C LEU A 46 -6.02 -20.20 -21.80
N LYS A 47 -7.01 -20.63 -22.58
CA LYS A 47 -8.14 -21.42 -22.10
C LYS A 47 -7.72 -22.85 -21.74
N SER A 48 -6.87 -23.49 -22.55
CA SER A 48 -6.36 -24.84 -22.29
C SER A 48 -5.51 -24.89 -21.01
N TYR A 49 -4.72 -23.84 -20.74
CA TYR A 49 -3.96 -23.67 -19.50
C TYR A 49 -4.77 -23.04 -18.34
N GLN A 50 -6.09 -22.86 -18.49
CA GLN A 50 -6.99 -22.37 -17.45
C GLN A 50 -6.69 -20.95 -16.92
N PHE A 51 -5.94 -20.14 -17.67
CA PHE A 51 -5.71 -18.73 -17.36
C PHE A 51 -6.94 -17.88 -17.65
N ILE A 52 -7.74 -18.28 -18.65
CA ILE A 52 -9.02 -17.67 -18.98
C ILE A 52 -10.09 -18.73 -19.16
N LYS A 53 -11.36 -18.32 -19.07
CA LYS A 53 -12.53 -19.13 -19.40
C LYS A 53 -13.46 -18.33 -20.30
N GLN A 54 -14.25 -19.04 -21.09
CA GLN A 54 -15.29 -18.46 -21.92
C GLN A 54 -16.66 -18.77 -21.32
N ASP A 55 -17.56 -17.80 -21.28
CA ASP A 55 -18.95 -17.99 -20.86
C ASP A 55 -19.88 -18.37 -22.03
N GLN A 56 -21.18 -18.45 -21.74
CA GLN A 56 -22.22 -18.87 -22.68
C GLN A 56 -22.39 -17.88 -23.85
N ASN A 57 -22.05 -16.60 -23.62
CA ASN A 57 -22.16 -15.54 -24.63
C ASN A 57 -20.92 -15.46 -25.51
N GLY A 58 -19.89 -16.27 -25.22
CA GLY A 58 -18.62 -16.26 -25.93
C GLY A 58 -17.62 -15.26 -25.37
N ASP A 59 -17.90 -14.65 -24.21
CA ASP A 59 -17.01 -13.68 -23.58
C ASP A 59 -15.95 -14.36 -22.72
N TYR A 60 -14.71 -13.88 -22.84
CA TYR A 60 -13.55 -14.34 -22.12
C TYR A 60 -13.35 -13.56 -20.82
N PHE A 61 -12.94 -14.26 -19.78
CA PHE A 61 -12.61 -13.69 -18.47
C PHE A 61 -11.48 -14.47 -17.79
N LEU A 62 -10.78 -13.81 -16.86
CA LEU A 62 -9.69 -14.42 -16.08
C LEU A 62 -10.22 -15.62 -15.27
N TRP A 63 -9.41 -16.67 -15.14
CA TRP A 63 -9.84 -17.93 -14.54
C TRP A 63 -8.86 -18.46 -13.48
N ILE A 64 -9.17 -19.63 -12.93
CA ILE A 64 -8.65 -20.16 -11.67
C ILE A 64 -7.12 -20.28 -11.61
N LYS A 65 -6.44 -20.48 -12.75
CA LYS A 65 -4.97 -20.61 -12.75
C LYS A 65 -4.27 -19.34 -12.27
N LEU A 66 -4.87 -18.18 -12.52
CA LEU A 66 -4.35 -16.89 -12.04
C LEU A 66 -4.50 -16.72 -10.53
N VAL A 67 -5.55 -17.28 -9.93
CA VAL A 67 -5.74 -17.30 -8.48
C VAL A 67 -4.67 -18.18 -7.83
N GLU A 68 -4.46 -19.39 -8.36
CA GLU A 68 -3.44 -20.32 -7.88
C GLU A 68 -2.03 -19.70 -7.95
N LEU A 69 -1.65 -19.14 -9.09
CA LEU A 69 -0.35 -18.49 -9.26
C LEU A 69 -0.21 -17.23 -8.40
N GLY A 70 -1.28 -16.46 -8.26
CA GLY A 70 -1.33 -15.27 -7.40
C GLY A 70 -1.12 -15.61 -5.93
N GLU A 71 -1.75 -16.69 -5.44
CA GLU A 71 -1.58 -17.18 -4.06
C GLU A 71 -0.15 -17.65 -3.80
N LEU A 72 0.40 -18.48 -4.69
CA LEU A 72 1.78 -18.95 -4.59
C LEU A 72 2.79 -17.80 -4.64
N ALA A 73 2.57 -16.82 -5.52
CA ALA A 73 3.42 -15.63 -5.59
C ALA A 73 3.28 -14.73 -4.35
N SER A 74 2.06 -14.58 -3.83
CA SER A 74 1.78 -13.75 -2.64
C SER A 74 2.51 -14.27 -1.40
N ASN A 75 2.61 -15.60 -1.26
CA ASN A 75 3.36 -16.25 -0.19
C ASN A 75 4.88 -16.02 -0.25
N CYS A 76 5.41 -15.54 -1.38
CA CYS A 76 6.84 -15.26 -1.56
C CYS A 76 7.23 -13.81 -1.20
N PHE A 77 6.29 -12.90 -1.00
CA PHE A 77 6.61 -11.49 -0.73
C PHE A 77 6.83 -11.24 0.77
N ASP A 78 8.09 -11.11 1.20
CA ASP A 78 8.37 -10.42 2.46
C ASP A 78 8.32 -8.90 2.21
N ILE A 79 7.24 -8.27 2.67
CA ILE A 79 7.04 -6.82 2.59
C ILE A 79 8.22 -6.03 3.16
N ARG A 80 8.95 -6.58 4.13
CA ARG A 80 10.16 -5.94 4.68
C ARG A 80 11.26 -5.84 3.63
N GLU A 81 11.50 -6.89 2.86
CA GLU A 81 12.53 -6.89 1.82
C GLU A 81 12.18 -5.91 0.70
N ILE A 82 10.92 -5.86 0.28
CA ILE A 82 10.44 -4.88 -0.71
C ILE A 82 10.61 -3.46 -0.17
N ALA A 83 10.12 -3.19 1.04
CA ALA A 83 10.15 -1.84 1.62
C ALA A 83 11.57 -1.36 1.94
N LYS A 84 12.51 -2.26 2.27
CA LYS A 84 13.87 -1.91 2.70
C LYS A 84 14.63 -1.04 1.71
N LYS A 85 14.61 -1.39 0.42
CA LYS A 85 15.27 -0.59 -0.62
C LYS A 85 14.64 0.80 -0.78
N HIS A 86 13.31 0.87 -0.68
CA HIS A 86 12.54 2.10 -0.85
C HIS A 86 12.73 3.04 0.36
N LEU A 87 12.66 2.49 1.57
CA LEU A 87 12.89 3.23 2.81
C LEU A 87 14.33 3.71 2.94
N ALA A 88 15.32 2.90 2.57
CA ALA A 88 16.71 3.36 2.55
C ALA A 88 16.90 4.57 1.63
N ARG A 89 16.29 4.55 0.43
CA ARG A 89 16.32 5.69 -0.49
C ARG A 89 15.58 6.91 0.07
N LEU A 90 14.40 6.71 0.66
CA LEU A 90 13.63 7.79 1.28
C LEU A 90 14.39 8.43 2.44
N THR A 91 15.00 7.63 3.30
CA THR A 91 15.87 8.08 4.41
C THR A 91 17.05 8.89 3.89
N ASN A 92 17.76 8.41 2.87
CA ASN A 92 18.90 9.13 2.30
C ASN A 92 18.49 10.47 1.67
N ASN A 93 17.33 10.52 1.00
CA ASN A 93 16.85 11.72 0.31
C ASN A 93 16.24 12.79 1.24
N THR A 94 15.78 12.38 2.43
CA THR A 94 15.13 13.27 3.39
C THR A 94 16.01 13.59 4.59
N GLY A 95 17.01 12.77 4.88
CA GLY A 95 17.75 12.81 6.14
C GLY A 95 16.91 12.40 7.35
N LEU A 96 15.70 11.88 7.15
CA LEU A 96 14.78 11.50 8.20
C LEU A 96 14.82 10.00 8.47
N LEU A 97 14.65 9.64 9.74
CA LEU A 97 14.41 8.26 10.15
C LEU A 97 13.12 7.77 9.48
N THR A 98 13.10 6.54 9.00
CA THR A 98 11.90 5.94 8.43
C THR A 98 11.56 4.59 9.06
N HIS A 99 10.26 4.26 9.07
CA HIS A 99 9.75 3.00 9.58
C HIS A 99 8.77 2.36 8.61
N LEU A 100 8.68 1.04 8.68
CA LEU A 100 7.54 0.26 8.20
C LEU A 100 6.78 -0.26 9.42
N GLY A 101 5.46 -0.08 9.43
CA GLY A 101 4.60 -0.70 10.43
C GLY A 101 3.45 -1.48 9.82
N ILE A 102 2.98 -2.47 10.56
CA ILE A 102 1.83 -3.31 10.22
C ILE A 102 0.83 -3.30 11.35
N LEU A 103 -0.42 -3.61 11.04
CA LEU A 103 -1.44 -3.94 12.03
C LEU A 103 -1.54 -5.46 12.10
N ASP A 104 -1.15 -6.04 13.23
CA ASP A 104 -1.40 -7.44 13.53
C ASP A 104 -2.57 -7.55 14.51
N ASN A 105 -3.69 -8.10 14.04
CA ASN A 105 -4.97 -8.14 14.73
C ASN A 105 -5.50 -6.77 15.17
N LYS A 106 -5.16 -6.34 16.39
CA LYS A 106 -5.59 -5.06 17.00
C LYS A 106 -4.41 -4.19 17.42
N THR A 107 -3.19 -4.63 17.13
CA THR A 107 -1.98 -4.01 17.62
C THR A 107 -1.07 -3.65 16.46
N ALA A 108 -0.64 -2.39 16.39
CA ALA A 108 0.34 -1.97 15.40
C ALA A 108 1.76 -2.18 15.90
N TYR A 109 2.65 -2.58 15.00
CA TYR A 109 4.07 -2.80 15.30
C TYR A 109 4.96 -2.20 14.20
N TYR A 110 6.12 -1.70 14.59
CA TYR A 110 7.20 -1.48 13.62
C TYR A 110 7.87 -2.80 13.27
N ILE A 111 8.04 -3.06 11.97
CA ILE A 111 8.69 -4.29 11.47
C ILE A 111 9.97 -4.01 10.67
N LEU A 112 10.22 -2.73 10.36
CA LEU A 112 11.46 -2.27 9.75
C LEU A 112 11.74 -0.83 10.22
N LYS A 113 13.03 -0.52 10.37
CA LYS A 113 13.55 0.80 10.71
C LYS A 113 14.77 1.09 9.82
N CYS A 114 14.79 2.23 9.15
CA CYS A 114 15.96 2.71 8.41
C CYS A 114 16.45 4.00 9.07
N GLU A 115 17.60 3.92 9.74
CA GLU A 115 18.18 5.06 10.47
C GLU A 115 18.74 6.11 9.52
N SER A 116 18.52 7.38 9.85
CA SER A 116 19.21 8.48 9.18
C SER A 116 20.55 8.75 9.83
N HIS A 117 21.43 9.43 9.11
CA HIS A 117 22.72 9.90 9.63
C HIS A 117 22.59 11.10 10.59
N SER A 118 21.37 11.52 10.94
CA SER A 118 21.16 12.66 11.84
C SER A 118 21.49 12.30 13.29
N THR A 119 22.02 13.26 14.05
CA THR A 119 22.39 13.09 15.47
C THR A 119 21.18 12.91 16.39
N ILE A 120 19.96 13.18 15.90
CA ILE A 120 18.73 13.06 16.69
C ILE A 120 18.14 11.66 16.50
N SER A 121 18.23 10.84 17.55
CA SER A 121 17.67 9.48 17.56
C SER A 121 16.34 9.46 18.31
N VAL A 122 15.25 9.16 17.58
CA VAL A 122 13.96 8.83 18.19
C VAL A 122 14.01 7.40 18.70
N ARG A 123 13.76 7.19 20.00
CA ARG A 123 13.75 5.87 20.66
C ARG A 123 12.64 4.96 20.08
N SER A 124 12.99 4.26 19.01
CA SER A 124 12.17 3.31 18.28
C SER A 124 13.01 2.10 17.86
N TYR A 125 12.41 0.92 17.86
CA TYR A 125 13.05 -0.35 17.52
C TYR A 125 12.05 -1.27 16.81
N VAL A 126 12.56 -2.21 16.01
CA VAL A 126 11.74 -3.24 15.35
C VAL A 126 11.10 -4.13 16.42
N GLY A 127 9.81 -4.41 16.27
CA GLY A 127 8.97 -5.09 17.26
C GLY A 127 8.32 -4.17 18.29
N LYS A 128 8.63 -2.85 18.29
CA LYS A 128 7.96 -1.89 19.17
C LYS A 128 6.48 -1.76 18.79
N GLN A 129 5.60 -1.87 19.78
CA GLN A 129 4.18 -1.56 19.64
C GLN A 129 3.96 -0.05 19.40
N VAL A 130 3.02 0.27 18.53
CA VAL A 130 2.72 1.63 18.06
C VAL A 130 1.29 1.99 18.46
N SER A 131 1.09 3.21 18.98
CA SER A 131 -0.25 3.70 19.29
C SER A 131 -1.05 3.96 18.02
N LEU A 132 -2.29 3.47 17.98
CA LEU A 132 -3.23 3.65 16.87
C LEU A 132 -3.94 5.02 16.85
N TYR A 133 -3.75 5.85 17.88
CA TYR A 133 -4.38 7.17 17.99
C TYR A 133 -3.39 8.32 18.25
N ARG A 134 -2.10 8.02 18.51
CA ARG A 134 -1.04 9.03 18.70
C ARG A 134 0.02 9.00 17.60
N SER A 135 0.34 7.83 17.06
CA SER A 135 1.39 7.72 16.04
C SER A 135 0.82 7.91 14.64
N GLY A 136 1.57 8.58 13.77
CA GLY A 136 1.24 8.67 12.34
C GLY A 136 1.04 7.29 11.72
N VAL A 137 1.98 6.36 11.91
CA VAL A 137 1.84 4.98 11.36
C VAL A 137 0.59 4.30 11.90
N GLY A 138 0.34 4.40 13.20
CA GLY A 138 -0.82 3.74 13.80
C GLY A 138 -2.15 4.31 13.31
N LYS A 139 -2.27 5.64 13.26
CA LYS A 139 -3.45 6.32 12.70
C LYS A 139 -3.63 5.98 11.23
N CYS A 140 -2.55 5.94 10.44
CA CYS A 140 -2.57 5.51 9.04
C CYS A 140 -3.11 4.08 8.90
N LEU A 141 -2.55 3.13 9.66
CA LEU A 141 -2.96 1.73 9.63
C LEU A 141 -4.44 1.56 9.99
N LEU A 142 -4.92 2.27 11.02
CA LEU A 142 -6.31 2.23 11.46
C LEU A 142 -7.25 2.90 10.45
N ALA A 143 -6.83 4.01 9.86
CA ALA A 143 -7.68 4.81 8.98
C ALA A 143 -8.17 4.03 7.77
N PHE A 144 -7.40 3.08 7.22
CA PHE A 144 -7.79 2.33 6.02
C PHE A 144 -8.36 0.92 6.31
N GLN A 145 -8.65 0.59 7.57
CA GLN A 145 -9.33 -0.68 7.91
C GLN A 145 -10.84 -0.64 7.57
N PRO A 146 -11.51 -1.80 7.44
CA PRO A 146 -12.97 -1.88 7.40
C PRO A 146 -13.64 -1.24 8.63
N SER A 147 -14.84 -0.69 8.47
CA SER A 147 -15.61 -0.01 9.53
C SER A 147 -15.82 -0.87 10.77
N GLU A 148 -16.08 -2.16 10.57
CA GLU A 148 -16.31 -3.12 11.64
C GLU A 148 -15.02 -3.31 12.46
N LYS A 149 -13.88 -3.39 11.77
CA LYS A 149 -12.56 -3.57 12.39
C LYS A 149 -12.13 -2.32 13.17
N ILE A 150 -12.38 -1.13 12.62
CA ILE A 150 -12.12 0.13 13.33
C ILE A 150 -12.93 0.17 14.62
N SER A 151 -14.23 -0.11 14.54
CA SER A 151 -15.12 -0.11 15.70
C SER A 151 -14.68 -1.12 16.76
N GLU A 152 -14.31 -2.34 16.34
CA GLU A 152 -13.79 -3.39 17.22
C GLU A 152 -12.54 -2.94 18.00
N ILE A 153 -11.63 -2.22 17.34
CA ILE A 153 -10.37 -1.74 17.93
C ILE A 153 -10.61 -0.53 18.83
N VAL A 154 -11.32 0.49 18.33
CA VAL A 154 -11.49 1.78 19.02
C VAL A 154 -12.31 1.64 20.30
N ASN A 155 -13.28 0.73 20.34
CA ASN A 155 -14.07 0.45 21.55
C ASN A 155 -13.24 -0.11 22.71
N GLN A 156 -12.01 -0.57 22.45
CA GLN A 156 -11.09 -1.08 23.48
C GLN A 156 -10.11 -0.02 23.97
N PHE A 157 -10.15 1.20 23.43
CA PHE A 157 -9.17 2.23 23.77
C PHE A 157 -9.40 2.81 25.15
N SER A 158 -8.33 2.80 25.94
CA SER A 158 -8.14 3.72 27.05
C SER A 158 -7.19 4.82 26.58
N PHE A 159 -7.74 6.02 26.39
CA PHE A 159 -6.96 7.17 25.94
C PHE A 159 -6.05 7.66 27.07
N GLU A 160 -4.74 7.74 26.79
CA GLU A 160 -3.76 8.31 27.69
C GLU A 160 -3.23 9.60 27.05
N GLN A 161 -3.37 10.72 27.76
CA GLN A 161 -2.83 11.99 27.31
C GLN A 161 -1.31 12.01 27.52
N LYS A 162 -0.53 12.04 26.44
CA LYS A 162 0.94 12.23 26.52
C LYS A 162 1.36 13.68 26.33
N THR A 163 0.61 14.42 25.51
CA THR A 163 0.90 15.80 25.16
C THR A 163 -0.40 16.61 25.10
N ALA A 164 -0.29 17.92 24.89
CA ALA A 164 -1.45 18.78 24.65
C ALA A 164 -2.17 18.44 23.32
N ASN A 165 -1.48 17.83 22.37
CA ASN A 165 -2.01 17.52 21.04
C ASN A 165 -2.58 16.11 20.93
N THR A 166 -2.39 15.26 21.95
CA THR A 166 -2.90 13.88 21.95
C THR A 166 -4.42 13.86 21.70
N ILE A 167 -4.87 13.03 20.76
CA ILE A 167 -6.30 12.76 20.55
C ILE A 167 -6.86 12.01 21.76
N MET A 168 -7.90 12.57 22.39
CA MET A 168 -8.43 12.08 23.68
C MET A 168 -9.85 11.51 23.61
N SER A 169 -10.46 11.42 22.42
CA SER A 169 -11.82 10.91 22.29
C SER A 169 -12.03 10.10 21.01
N ILE A 170 -13.00 9.19 21.06
CA ILE A 170 -13.42 8.36 19.92
C ILE A 170 -13.94 9.25 18.78
N SER A 171 -14.73 10.28 19.07
CA SER A 171 -15.27 11.19 18.06
C SER A 171 -14.17 12.02 17.36
N SER A 172 -13.21 12.54 18.13
CA SER A 172 -12.04 13.23 17.58
C SER A 172 -11.19 12.28 16.73
N LEU A 173 -11.01 11.03 17.17
CA LEU A 173 -10.28 10.02 16.41
C LEU A 173 -11.00 9.71 15.09
N HIS A 174 -12.30 9.46 15.09
CA HIS A 174 -13.04 9.22 13.83
C HIS A 174 -12.93 10.39 12.84
N THR A 175 -12.99 11.62 13.35
CA THR A 175 -12.80 12.83 12.52
C THR A 175 -11.42 12.84 11.87
N GLU A 176 -10.38 12.50 12.64
CA GLU A 176 -9.01 12.41 12.13
C GLU A 176 -8.85 11.26 11.12
N LEU A 177 -9.43 10.07 11.38
CA LEU A 177 -9.37 8.94 10.44
C LEU A 177 -10.04 9.28 9.10
N ALA A 178 -11.16 10.01 9.12
CA ALA A 178 -11.83 10.47 7.90
C ALA A 178 -10.94 11.44 7.10
N LYS A 179 -10.27 12.37 7.79
CA LYS A 179 -9.30 13.28 7.17
C LYS A 179 -8.11 12.54 6.56
N ILE A 180 -7.58 11.53 7.26
CA ILE A 180 -6.49 10.68 6.75
C ILE A 180 -6.88 9.97 5.47
N ARG A 181 -8.09 9.40 5.40
CA ARG A 181 -8.61 8.78 4.16
C ARG A 181 -8.68 9.78 3.02
N GLN A 182 -9.19 10.98 3.28
CA GLN A 182 -9.30 12.03 2.25
C GLN A 182 -7.93 12.50 1.73
N GLN A 183 -6.94 12.60 2.62
CA GLN A 183 -5.61 13.13 2.28
C GLN A 183 -4.66 12.05 1.74
N GLY A 184 -4.95 10.77 1.97
CA GLY A 184 -4.08 9.64 1.60
C GLY A 184 -2.79 9.58 2.41
N CYS A 185 -2.75 10.24 3.57
CA CYS A 185 -1.62 10.25 4.50
C CYS A 185 -2.09 10.69 5.89
N SER A 186 -1.28 10.45 6.90
CA SER A 186 -1.53 10.84 8.28
C SER A 186 -0.33 11.58 8.87
N PHE A 187 -0.61 12.34 9.91
CA PHE A 187 0.38 13.15 10.61
C PHE A 187 0.36 12.81 12.09
N ASP A 188 1.51 12.79 12.72
CA ASP A 188 1.65 12.95 14.17
C ASP A 188 2.29 14.31 14.37
N ASN A 189 1.53 15.27 14.91
CA ASN A 189 2.03 16.61 15.21
C ASN A 189 2.21 16.77 16.72
N GLU A 190 3.22 16.08 17.25
CA GLU A 190 3.56 16.05 18.68
C GLU A 190 2.47 15.40 19.54
N GLU A 191 1.80 14.37 19.03
CA GLU A 191 0.71 13.66 19.71
C GLU A 191 1.22 12.56 20.64
N ASP A 192 2.36 11.92 20.30
CA ASP A 192 3.02 10.89 21.12
C ASP A 192 4.18 11.46 21.95
N TYR A 193 5.02 12.30 21.34
CA TYR A 193 6.16 12.95 21.98
C TYR A 193 6.26 14.42 21.58
N ILE A 194 6.52 15.30 22.55
CA ILE A 194 6.77 16.72 22.32
C ILE A 194 8.01 16.88 21.42
N ASN A 195 7.98 17.87 20.52
CA ASN A 195 9.00 18.18 19.52
C ASN A 195 9.22 17.10 18.45
N ILE A 196 8.40 16.05 18.38
CA ILE A 196 8.48 15.01 17.36
C ILE A 196 7.30 15.12 16.41
N ARG A 197 7.59 15.07 15.11
CA ARG A 197 6.57 14.97 14.07
C ARG A 197 6.80 13.72 13.24
N CYS A 198 5.70 13.13 12.78
CA CYS A 198 5.74 12.04 11.82
C CYS A 198 4.78 12.33 10.67
N ILE A 199 5.14 11.90 9.47
CA ILE A 199 4.22 11.76 8.35
C ILE A 199 4.19 10.30 7.97
N ALA A 200 3.00 9.73 7.74
CA ALA A 200 2.85 8.36 7.31
C ALA A 200 1.92 8.21 6.11
N ALA A 201 2.19 7.22 5.27
CA ALA A 201 1.40 6.89 4.08
C ALA A 201 1.09 5.38 4.03
N PRO A 202 -0.10 5.00 3.54
CA PRO A 202 -0.54 3.60 3.52
C PRO A 202 0.12 2.81 2.39
N ILE A 203 0.36 1.53 2.63
CA ILE A 203 0.76 0.57 1.59
C ILE A 203 -0.38 -0.41 1.39
N PHE A 204 -0.82 -0.56 0.14
CA PHE A 204 -1.91 -1.46 -0.23
C PHE A 204 -1.39 -2.70 -0.96
N ASN A 205 -2.07 -3.82 -0.77
CA ASN A 205 -1.82 -5.06 -1.52
C ASN A 205 -2.63 -5.12 -2.82
N ALA A 206 -2.50 -6.22 -3.56
CA ALA A 206 -3.24 -6.48 -4.79
C ALA A 206 -4.78 -6.47 -4.64
N GLN A 207 -5.30 -6.72 -3.43
CA GLN A 207 -6.74 -6.67 -3.13
C GLN A 207 -7.20 -5.28 -2.67
N ASN A 208 -6.34 -4.27 -2.77
CA ASN A 208 -6.58 -2.90 -2.31
C ASN A 208 -6.86 -2.78 -0.80
N ASN A 209 -6.43 -3.78 -0.02
CA ASN A 209 -6.46 -3.75 1.44
C ASN A 209 -5.15 -3.17 1.96
N ILE A 210 -5.20 -2.43 3.07
CA ILE A 210 -3.99 -1.92 3.71
C ILE A 210 -3.14 -3.08 4.24
N ALA A 211 -1.94 -3.22 3.70
CA ALA A 211 -0.96 -4.24 4.08
C ALA A 211 0.02 -3.72 5.14
N ALA A 212 0.40 -2.44 5.03
CA ALA A 212 1.32 -1.77 5.94
C ALA A 212 1.16 -0.26 5.86
N ALA A 213 1.96 0.48 6.62
CA ALA A 213 2.18 1.91 6.43
C ALA A 213 3.66 2.23 6.63
N ILE A 214 4.16 3.20 5.88
CA ILE A 214 5.50 3.76 6.09
C ILE A 214 5.42 5.13 6.73
N SER A 215 6.45 5.50 7.49
CA SER A 215 6.57 6.86 8.03
C SER A 215 7.96 7.46 7.85
N ALA A 216 8.00 8.78 7.81
CA ALA A 216 9.19 9.59 8.03
C ALA A 216 9.03 10.35 9.35
N VAL A 217 10.05 10.29 10.20
CA VAL A 217 10.04 10.81 11.57
C VAL A 217 11.20 11.77 11.75
N GLY A 218 10.92 12.90 12.38
CA GLY A 218 11.91 13.92 12.69
C GLY A 218 11.43 14.85 13.79
N THR A 219 12.28 15.79 14.17
CA THR A 219 11.88 16.85 15.10
C THR A 219 11.05 17.93 14.43
N THR A 220 10.39 18.78 15.22
CA THR A 220 9.75 20.01 14.75
C THR A 220 10.69 20.96 14.01
N PHE A 221 12.01 20.88 14.27
CA PHE A 221 13.03 21.63 13.53
C PHE A 221 13.38 21.02 12.17
N GLN A 222 13.28 19.70 12.03
CA GLN A 222 13.53 19.00 10.76
C GLN A 222 12.29 18.97 9.87
N ILE A 223 11.11 18.84 10.47
CA ILE A 223 9.81 18.78 9.81
C ILE A 223 9.06 20.07 10.17
N THR A 224 9.43 21.16 9.50
CA THR A 224 8.73 22.44 9.62
C THR A 224 7.51 22.45 8.68
N ASP A 225 6.58 23.38 8.90
CA ASP A 225 5.40 23.51 8.02
C ASP A 225 5.78 23.90 6.58
N HIS A 226 6.95 24.50 6.37
CA HIS A 226 7.49 24.79 5.04
C HIS A 226 7.95 23.52 4.31
N VAL A 227 8.57 22.58 5.01
CA VAL A 227 9.15 21.35 4.41
C VAL A 227 8.14 20.20 4.38
N LEU A 228 7.11 20.25 5.24
CA LEU A 228 6.07 19.23 5.38
C LEU A 228 5.41 18.82 4.03
N PRO A 229 5.03 19.74 3.12
CA PRO A 229 4.42 19.36 1.84
C PRO A 229 5.37 18.53 0.96
N GLU A 230 6.66 18.87 0.92
CA GLU A 230 7.66 18.16 0.14
C GLU A 230 7.87 16.73 0.67
N ILE A 231 7.99 16.56 1.99
CA ILE A 231 8.13 15.23 2.61
C ILE A 231 6.86 14.40 2.37
N THR A 232 5.69 15.03 2.45
CA THR A 232 4.40 14.37 2.20
C THR A 232 4.32 13.80 0.77
N ILE A 233 4.81 14.54 -0.22
CA ILE A 233 4.89 14.04 -1.60
C ILE A 233 5.82 12.82 -1.67
N LYS A 234 7.06 12.95 -1.15
CA LYS A 234 8.07 11.88 -1.20
C LYS A 234 7.60 10.59 -0.52
N ILE A 235 6.92 10.70 0.62
CA ILE A 235 6.44 9.51 1.33
C ILE A 235 5.26 8.85 0.63
N LYS A 236 4.34 9.63 0.06
CA LYS A 236 3.22 9.09 -0.73
C LYS A 236 3.72 8.39 -1.99
N GLU A 237 4.73 8.96 -2.67
CA GLU A 237 5.38 8.33 -3.82
C GLU A 237 6.08 7.03 -3.42
N CYS A 238 6.83 7.03 -2.32
CA CYS A 238 7.49 5.84 -1.79
C CYS A 238 6.48 4.73 -1.45
N ALA A 239 5.38 5.08 -0.78
CA ALA A 239 4.33 4.13 -0.42
C ALA A 239 3.60 3.57 -1.65
N LYS A 240 3.37 4.42 -2.65
CA LYS A 240 2.81 4.02 -3.96
C LYS A 240 3.71 3.04 -4.70
N ASP A 241 5.02 3.29 -4.72
CA ASP A 241 5.97 2.39 -5.40
C ASP A 241 6.08 1.04 -4.68
N ILE A 242 6.08 1.01 -3.35
CA ILE A 242 6.00 -0.25 -2.59
C ILE A 242 4.69 -0.98 -2.87
N SER A 243 3.56 -0.27 -2.91
CA SER A 243 2.23 -0.87 -3.18
C SER A 243 2.16 -1.49 -4.57
N LYS A 244 2.73 -0.84 -5.59
CA LYS A 244 2.82 -1.41 -6.95
C LYS A 244 3.62 -2.71 -6.97
N GLU A 245 4.72 -2.78 -6.23
CA GLU A 245 5.51 -4.01 -6.12
C GLU A 245 4.77 -5.14 -5.38
N LEU A 246 3.85 -4.79 -4.48
CA LEU A 246 2.91 -5.73 -3.85
C LEU A 246 1.69 -6.06 -4.73
N GLY A 247 1.66 -5.60 -5.97
CA GLY A 247 0.60 -5.89 -6.94
C GLY A 247 -0.63 -4.98 -6.85
N CYS A 248 -0.59 -3.88 -6.10
CA CYS A 248 -1.66 -2.88 -6.11
C CYS A 248 -1.69 -2.15 -7.47
N LEU A 249 -2.81 -2.26 -8.19
CA LEU A 249 -3.00 -1.66 -9.52
C LEU A 249 -3.66 -0.28 -9.47
N MET A 250 -4.38 0.05 -8.40
CA MET A 250 -5.09 1.33 -8.22
C MET A 250 -4.68 1.92 -6.88
N TYR A 251 -3.77 2.89 -6.91
CA TYR A 251 -3.36 3.67 -5.74
C TYR A 251 -3.96 5.07 -5.90
N GLU A 252 -5.18 5.25 -5.38
CA GLU A 252 -5.93 6.51 -5.38
C GLU A 252 -5.77 7.24 -4.03
#